data_AF-A0A433LFV0-F1
#
_entry.id   AF-A0A433LFV0-F1
#
_cell.length_a   1.000
_cell.length_b   1.000
_cell.length_c   1.000
_cell.angle_alpha   90.00
_cell.angle_beta   90.00
_cell.angle_gamma   90.00
#
_symmetry.space_group_name_H-M   'P 1'
#
loop_
_entity.id
_entity.type
_entity.pdbx_description
1 polymer ?
#
loop_
_entity_poly.entity_id
_entity_poly.type
_entity_poly.pdbx_seq_one_letter_code
_entity_poly.pdbx_strand_id
1 'polypeptide(L)'
;MPRNNTGNPLPSASPLDRQDNSLIFDELVNSSSKSEVPDRFGKALKTWHAIQRAFEDLLIAGGRIFDSEADGRAAVGDRAYFYTVSSDPNVSRELWQRVNENESELIARDPSVELIFSAFFSETGFSWDSSSGTSTIEVSQDNPDALLIATFLSELLKIDSRSETVSVPSLYAPDSSFDLTQSSHRTELSGRHKHCTQIGSNLFFEIDPEREQLNTNLEINHIDLYVPDNFPVPDLPEWLPSEMLESYSIQHRQMQGTPTIADSNGVLWCSWRADFREGENGGNFIVLAKSVDSGDSWVETGIIAYPDTDAYQMVDPMLWLDPDGVLWLWWSTLRQPAHTAGANGMWAVTCKNPSAEFNSWTTPFLMSHFGDARHPCRVNEQWWLPMDTWALGRKQLYYPETGGLRIVRIHHNERRVSQVVKVPDDNAGGSGDFYESELQQTQDGRLLLLQRAQGVGITYRYSGDDGQTWTAAAPFSDVIGSPTSTTRSWLGTSSSGRLMLCYNKSAGRRSLTIALSEDSGETWPHEAALTLNSDYSSTYPVISISGDDIFVVFDQLRSPNGRILFCKLKESEIINGTAPAAPFFSVISEITTPEPRS
;
A
#
# COMPACT_ATOMS: atom_id res chain seq x y z
N MET A 1 45.97 -7.21 -4.92
CA MET A 1 47.28 -6.85 -4.29
C MET A 1 47.41 -7.59 -2.96
N PRO A 2 48.62 -7.93 -2.49
CA PRO A 2 48.79 -8.48 -1.15
C PRO A 2 48.41 -7.44 -0.07
N ARG A 3 47.80 -7.91 1.03
CA ARG A 3 47.44 -7.06 2.18
C ARG A 3 48.69 -6.68 2.98
N ASN A 4 48.70 -5.48 3.55
CA ASN A 4 49.81 -4.93 4.33
C ASN A 4 49.87 -5.49 5.76
N ASN A 5 48.73 -5.88 6.34
CA ASN A 5 48.61 -6.58 7.64
C ASN A 5 49.41 -5.95 8.78
N THR A 6 49.24 -4.65 8.97
CA THR A 6 50.07 -3.87 9.91
C THR A 6 49.83 -4.19 11.39
N GLY A 7 48.70 -4.83 11.74
CA GLY A 7 48.31 -5.15 13.11
C GLY A 7 47.72 -3.98 13.93
N ASN A 8 47.56 -2.81 13.33
CA ASN A 8 47.01 -1.65 14.04
C ASN A 8 45.50 -1.83 14.35
N PRO A 9 45.03 -1.36 15.53
CA PRO A 9 43.63 -1.51 15.97
C PRO A 9 42.63 -0.74 15.10
N LEU A 10 41.34 -0.99 15.31
CA LEU A 10 40.25 -0.19 14.73
C LEU A 10 39.81 0.91 15.72
N PRO A 11 39.62 2.16 15.27
CA PRO A 11 39.94 2.70 13.94
C PRO A 11 41.44 3.02 13.78
N SER A 12 41.99 2.90 12.55
CA SER A 12 43.39 3.28 12.22
C SER A 12 43.44 4.43 11.22
N ALA A 13 44.31 5.41 11.49
CA ALA A 13 44.59 6.52 10.58
C ALA A 13 45.68 6.19 9.53
N SER A 14 46.30 5.01 9.61
CA SER A 14 47.38 4.61 8.70
C SER A 14 46.90 4.47 7.25
N PRO A 15 47.61 5.06 6.26
CA PRO A 15 47.28 4.88 4.85
C PRO A 15 47.28 3.42 4.38
N LEU A 16 48.17 2.58 4.94
CA LEU A 16 48.26 1.16 4.60
C LEU A 16 47.05 0.36 5.11
N ASP A 17 46.54 0.71 6.28
CA ASP A 17 45.33 0.08 6.84
C ASP A 17 44.07 0.51 6.10
N ARG A 18 44.02 1.77 5.65
CA ARG A 18 42.94 2.26 4.78
C ARG A 18 42.97 1.58 3.42
N GLN A 19 44.16 1.31 2.87
CA GLN A 19 44.30 0.52 1.65
C GLN A 19 43.80 -0.92 1.84
N ASP A 20 44.20 -1.59 2.92
CA ASP A 20 43.73 -2.95 3.23
C ASP A 20 42.21 -2.99 3.43
N ASN A 21 41.63 -2.03 4.17
CA ASN A 21 40.18 -1.91 4.33
C ASN A 21 39.48 -1.68 2.99
N SER A 22 40.04 -0.87 2.08
CA SER A 22 39.48 -0.64 0.76
C SER A 22 39.48 -1.89 -0.10
N LEU A 23 40.54 -2.70 -0.05
CA LEU A 23 40.62 -3.98 -0.77
C LEU A 23 39.66 -5.03 -0.19
N ILE A 24 39.52 -5.07 1.14
CA ILE A 24 38.55 -5.92 1.83
C ILE A 24 37.12 -5.51 1.45
N PHE A 25 36.82 -4.21 1.43
CA PHE A 25 35.51 -3.70 1.06
C PHE A 25 35.17 -4.00 -0.41
N ASP A 26 36.11 -3.79 -1.32
CA ASP A 26 35.94 -4.13 -2.74
C ASP A 26 35.61 -5.62 -2.91
N GLU A 27 36.32 -6.49 -2.19
CA GLU A 27 36.08 -7.94 -2.24
C GLU A 27 34.75 -8.33 -1.56
N LEU A 28 34.33 -7.64 -0.48
CA LEU A 28 33.05 -7.86 0.18
C LEU A 28 31.87 -7.51 -0.72
N VAL A 29 31.96 -6.42 -1.47
CA VAL A 29 30.86 -5.90 -2.29
C VAL A 29 30.83 -6.57 -3.66
N ASN A 30 32.00 -6.74 -4.30
CA ASN A 30 32.08 -7.11 -5.72
C ASN A 30 32.38 -8.60 -5.96
N SER A 31 32.65 -9.39 -4.91
CA SER A 31 32.82 -10.84 -5.08
C SER A 31 31.53 -11.50 -5.51
N SER A 32 31.56 -12.22 -6.64
CA SER A 32 30.42 -12.97 -7.19
C SER A 32 30.45 -14.47 -6.90
N SER A 33 31.39 -14.94 -6.06
CA SER A 33 31.60 -16.38 -5.81
C SER A 33 32.08 -16.71 -4.40
N LYS A 34 32.81 -15.83 -3.72
CA LYS A 34 33.22 -16.05 -2.33
C LYS A 34 32.07 -15.71 -1.40
N SER A 35 31.84 -16.55 -0.40
CA SER A 35 30.81 -16.31 0.61
C SER A 35 31.30 -15.48 1.80
N GLU A 36 32.61 -15.49 2.04
CA GLU A 36 33.25 -14.80 3.15
C GLU A 36 34.59 -14.21 2.72
N VAL A 37 34.94 -13.07 3.32
CA VAL A 37 36.24 -12.40 3.19
C VAL A 37 36.71 -12.06 4.61
N PRO A 38 37.93 -12.46 5.01
CA PRO A 38 38.44 -12.10 6.33
C PRO A 38 38.72 -10.60 6.40
N ASP A 39 38.46 -9.97 7.54
CA ASP A 39 38.87 -8.59 7.83
C ASP A 39 40.39 -8.49 8.12
N ARG A 40 40.87 -7.31 8.54
CA ARG A 40 42.30 -7.09 8.87
C ARG A 40 42.80 -7.91 10.06
N PHE A 41 41.90 -8.49 10.88
CA PHE A 41 42.22 -9.29 12.05
C PHE A 41 41.87 -10.77 11.87
N GLY A 42 41.45 -11.16 10.66
CA GLY A 42 41.10 -12.54 10.34
C GLY A 42 39.66 -12.93 10.70
N LYS A 43 38.81 -12.01 11.14
CA LYS A 43 37.39 -12.28 11.36
C LYS A 43 36.68 -12.37 10.01
N ALA A 44 35.99 -13.49 9.77
CA ALA A 44 35.24 -13.69 8.55
C ALA A 44 34.05 -12.71 8.46
N LEU A 45 33.94 -11.99 7.35
CA LEU A 45 32.82 -11.11 7.01
C LEU A 45 32.09 -11.68 5.80
N LYS A 46 30.75 -11.68 5.81
CA LYS A 46 29.94 -12.17 4.69
C LYS A 46 30.03 -11.21 3.50
N THR A 47 30.19 -11.74 2.31
CA THR A 47 30.12 -10.95 1.07
C THR A 47 28.68 -10.63 0.71
N TRP A 48 28.49 -9.63 -0.15
CA TRP A 48 27.19 -9.30 -0.73
C TRP A 48 26.59 -10.50 -1.48
N HIS A 49 27.40 -11.25 -2.21
CA HIS A 49 26.97 -12.49 -2.87
C HIS A 49 26.41 -13.55 -1.90
N ALA A 50 27.02 -13.74 -0.72
CA ALA A 50 26.47 -14.65 0.30
C ALA A 50 25.17 -14.13 0.92
N ILE A 51 25.04 -12.82 1.12
CA ILE A 51 23.82 -12.21 1.65
C ILE A 51 22.70 -12.35 0.63
N GLN A 52 22.99 -12.09 -0.65
CA GLN A 52 22.04 -12.25 -1.75
C GLN A 52 21.58 -13.70 -1.90
N ARG A 53 22.51 -14.67 -1.85
CA ARG A 53 22.17 -16.11 -1.86
C ARG A 53 21.33 -16.51 -0.66
N ALA A 54 21.64 -16.02 0.53
CA ALA A 54 20.83 -16.29 1.72
C ALA A 54 19.42 -15.69 1.61
N PHE A 55 19.27 -14.56 0.93
CA PHE A 55 17.97 -13.94 0.66
C PHE A 55 17.20 -14.68 -0.45
N GLU A 56 17.88 -15.14 -1.50
CA GLU A 56 17.34 -16.01 -2.55
C GLU A 56 16.86 -17.35 -1.97
N ASP A 57 17.63 -17.95 -1.05
CA ASP A 57 17.24 -19.19 -0.35
C ASP A 57 16.05 -18.96 0.60
N LEU A 58 15.96 -17.79 1.25
CA LEU A 58 14.79 -17.38 2.05
C LEU A 58 13.53 -17.20 1.20
N LEU A 59 13.68 -16.68 -0.02
CA LEU A 59 12.60 -16.53 -1.01
C LEU A 59 12.14 -17.89 -1.58
N ILE A 60 13.08 -18.82 -1.81
CA ILE A 60 12.79 -20.20 -2.26
C ILE A 60 12.07 -20.98 -1.16
N ALA A 61 12.37 -20.73 0.12
CA ALA A 61 11.68 -21.35 1.26
C ALA A 61 10.23 -20.86 1.49
N GLY A 62 9.80 -19.79 0.81
CA GLY A 62 8.40 -19.49 0.49
C GLY A 62 7.36 -19.72 1.60
N GLY A 63 7.65 -19.37 2.86
CA GLY A 63 6.69 -19.50 3.97
C GLY A 63 6.19 -20.93 4.25
N ARG A 64 6.84 -21.96 3.71
CA ARG A 64 6.44 -23.36 3.89
C ARG A 64 6.91 -23.85 5.27
N ILE A 65 5.96 -24.30 6.08
CA ILE A 65 6.22 -24.96 7.35
C ILE A 65 6.31 -26.46 7.08
N PHE A 66 7.47 -27.06 7.34
CA PHE A 66 7.71 -28.48 7.15
C PHE A 66 7.21 -29.28 8.35
N ASP A 67 6.72 -30.50 8.10
CA ASP A 67 6.16 -31.34 9.15
C ASP A 67 7.20 -31.76 10.21
N SER A 68 8.48 -31.77 9.83
CA SER A 68 9.58 -32.04 10.75
C SER A 68 10.86 -31.29 10.38
N GLU A 69 11.77 -31.19 11.36
CA GLU A 69 13.11 -30.64 11.18
C GLU A 69 13.91 -31.38 10.10
N ALA A 70 13.78 -32.70 10.03
CA ALA A 70 14.47 -33.49 9.02
C ALA A 70 13.98 -33.19 7.59
N ASP A 71 12.67 -32.98 7.42
CA ASP A 71 12.06 -32.68 6.11
C ASP A 71 12.46 -31.28 5.63
N GLY A 72 12.43 -30.30 6.52
CA GLY A 72 12.88 -28.95 6.23
C GLY A 72 14.39 -28.89 5.95
N ARG A 73 15.20 -29.62 6.72
CA ARG A 73 16.64 -29.75 6.47
C ARG A 73 16.90 -30.36 5.10
N ALA A 74 16.18 -31.41 4.71
CA ALA A 74 16.35 -32.05 3.40
C ALA A 74 15.94 -31.13 2.22
N ALA A 75 15.01 -30.20 2.47
CA ALA A 75 14.46 -29.32 1.45
C ALA A 75 15.29 -28.06 1.16
N VAL A 76 16.20 -27.65 2.07
CA VAL A 76 16.97 -26.41 1.92
C VAL A 76 18.48 -26.66 1.84
N GLY A 77 19.23 -25.68 1.32
CA GLY A 77 20.70 -25.73 1.25
C GLY A 77 21.38 -25.47 2.60
N ASP A 78 22.67 -25.77 2.71
CA ASP A 78 23.43 -25.46 3.93
C ASP A 78 23.40 -23.95 4.22
N ARG A 79 23.23 -23.60 5.50
CA ARG A 79 23.00 -22.24 6.05
C ARG A 79 21.67 -21.58 5.67
N ALA A 80 20.79 -22.27 4.96
CA ALA A 80 19.44 -21.77 4.71
C ALA A 80 18.53 -21.98 5.92
N TYR A 81 17.56 -21.08 6.08
CA TYR A 81 16.57 -21.13 7.16
C TYR A 81 15.29 -21.81 6.67
N PHE A 82 14.61 -22.52 7.56
CA PHE A 82 13.35 -23.18 7.28
C PHE A 82 12.49 -23.27 8.54
N TYR A 83 11.17 -23.30 8.38
CA TYR A 83 10.22 -23.43 9.48
C TYR A 83 9.72 -24.85 9.60
N THR A 84 9.47 -25.31 10.83
CA THR A 84 8.86 -26.61 11.08
C THR A 84 7.67 -26.49 12.02
N VAL A 85 6.75 -27.45 11.96
CA VAL A 85 5.74 -27.61 13.00
C VAL A 85 6.46 -28.01 14.30
N SER A 86 6.11 -27.37 15.41
CA SER A 86 6.65 -27.76 16.71
C SER A 86 5.90 -28.98 17.26
N SER A 87 6.62 -29.89 17.89
CA SER A 87 6.00 -30.93 18.73
C SER A 87 5.57 -30.40 20.10
N ASP A 88 6.02 -29.21 20.50
CA ASP A 88 5.59 -28.52 21.71
C ASP A 88 4.28 -27.75 21.43
N PRO A 89 3.17 -28.08 22.10
CA PRO A 89 1.88 -27.40 21.89
C PRO A 89 1.89 -25.90 22.24
N ASN A 90 2.90 -25.43 22.99
CA ASN A 90 3.08 -24.02 23.35
C ASN A 90 3.88 -23.22 22.32
N VAL A 91 4.24 -23.83 21.19
CA VAL A 91 5.06 -23.25 20.13
C VAL A 91 4.36 -23.51 18.80
N SER A 92 4.01 -22.47 18.05
CA SER A 92 3.28 -22.62 16.78
C SER A 92 4.16 -23.14 15.66
N ARG A 93 5.42 -22.71 15.63
CA ARG A 93 6.43 -23.18 14.67
C ARG A 93 7.83 -22.91 15.20
N GLU A 94 8.77 -23.70 14.75
CA GLU A 94 10.19 -23.55 15.07
C GLU A 94 10.95 -23.09 13.83
N LEU A 95 11.80 -22.08 13.99
CA LEU A 95 12.71 -21.63 12.94
C LEU A 95 14.05 -22.33 13.12
N TRP A 96 14.48 -23.03 12.07
CA TRP A 96 15.73 -23.76 12.03
C TRP A 96 16.65 -23.17 10.96
N GLN A 97 17.95 -23.29 11.16
CA GLN A 97 18.96 -23.06 10.13
C GLN A 97 19.67 -24.37 9.85
N ARG A 98 19.69 -24.81 8.60
CA ARG A 98 20.48 -25.98 8.22
C ARG A 98 21.97 -25.68 8.42
N VAL A 99 22.68 -26.53 9.14
CA VAL A 99 24.13 -26.45 9.30
C VAL A 99 24.80 -27.25 8.18
N ASN A 100 24.35 -28.48 7.96
CA ASN A 100 24.80 -29.39 6.90
C ASN A 100 23.69 -30.42 6.59
N GLU A 101 23.95 -31.41 5.72
CA GLU A 101 22.96 -32.45 5.34
C GLU A 101 22.40 -33.26 6.52
N ASN A 102 23.13 -33.35 7.64
CA ASN A 102 22.77 -34.17 8.80
C ASN A 102 22.37 -33.35 10.03
N GLU A 103 22.53 -32.02 10.00
CA GLU A 103 22.40 -31.17 11.19
C GLU A 103 21.73 -29.83 10.86
N SER A 104 20.85 -29.38 11.74
CA SER A 104 20.32 -28.01 11.77
C SER A 104 20.35 -27.46 13.20
N GLU A 105 20.43 -26.14 13.30
CA GLU A 105 20.39 -25.39 14.55
C GLU A 105 19.02 -24.74 14.72
N LEU A 106 18.43 -24.86 15.92
CA LEU A 106 17.20 -24.16 16.26
C LEU A 106 17.54 -22.70 16.55
N ILE A 107 16.90 -21.79 15.83
CA ILE A 107 17.18 -20.35 15.88
C ILE A 107 16.17 -19.63 16.76
N ALA A 108 14.89 -19.96 16.58
CA ALA A 108 13.81 -19.30 17.31
C ALA A 108 12.58 -20.23 17.41
N ARG A 109 11.77 -19.96 18.42
CA ARG A 109 10.47 -20.59 18.62
C ARG A 109 9.41 -19.50 18.64
N ASP A 110 8.44 -19.61 17.76
CA ASP A 110 7.28 -18.72 17.79
C ASP A 110 6.28 -19.31 18.79
N PRO A 111 5.91 -18.60 19.86
CA PRO A 111 4.94 -19.12 20.83
C PRO A 111 3.61 -19.46 20.14
N SER A 112 2.89 -20.44 20.68
CA SER A 112 1.58 -20.80 20.14
C SER A 112 0.58 -19.70 20.42
N VAL A 113 -0.38 -19.54 19.51
CA VAL A 113 -1.52 -18.65 19.69
C VAL A 113 -2.28 -19.03 20.97
N GLU A 114 -2.34 -20.31 21.34
CA GLU A 114 -2.90 -20.79 22.61
C GLU A 114 -2.15 -20.29 23.85
N LEU A 115 -0.81 -20.17 23.83
CA LEU A 115 -0.03 -19.61 24.95
C LEU A 115 -0.29 -18.10 25.12
N ILE A 116 -0.42 -17.39 23.99
CA ILE A 116 -0.79 -15.96 23.97
C ILE A 116 -2.22 -15.79 24.50
N PHE A 117 -3.16 -16.65 24.10
CA PHE A 117 -4.53 -16.65 24.62
C PHE A 117 -4.64 -17.11 26.09
N SER A 118 -3.82 -18.06 26.54
CA SER A 118 -3.79 -18.49 27.95
C SER A 118 -3.22 -17.40 28.85
N ALA A 119 -2.22 -16.65 28.38
CA ALA A 119 -1.71 -15.46 29.08
C ALA A 119 -2.76 -14.34 29.18
N PHE A 120 -3.73 -14.29 28.26
CA PHE A 120 -4.89 -13.38 28.32
C PHE A 120 -5.97 -13.82 29.32
N PHE A 121 -6.10 -15.12 29.62
CA PHE A 121 -7.30 -15.64 30.30
C PHE A 121 -7.08 -16.51 31.56
N SER A 122 -5.86 -16.95 31.90
CA SER A 122 -5.55 -17.41 33.27
C SER A 122 -4.06 -17.69 33.54
N GLU A 123 -3.59 -17.24 34.72
CA GLU A 123 -2.37 -17.67 35.46
C GLU A 123 -0.99 -17.07 35.10
N THR A 124 -0.90 -15.88 34.50
CA THR A 124 0.41 -15.19 34.29
C THR A 124 0.59 -13.89 35.08
N GLY A 125 -0.17 -13.65 36.15
CA GLY A 125 -0.02 -12.42 36.94
C GLY A 125 -0.41 -11.14 36.19
N PHE A 126 -1.09 -11.29 35.04
CA PHE A 126 -1.77 -10.21 34.33
C PHE A 126 -3.19 -10.08 34.88
N SER A 127 -3.56 -8.91 35.39
CA SER A 127 -4.94 -8.63 35.81
C SER A 127 -5.46 -7.37 35.14
N TRP A 128 -6.63 -7.46 34.52
CA TRP A 128 -7.33 -6.32 33.94
C TRP A 128 -8.64 -6.07 34.71
N ASP A 129 -8.79 -4.87 35.26
CA ASP A 129 -10.03 -4.42 35.87
C ASP A 129 -10.82 -3.58 34.86
N SER A 130 -11.79 -4.21 34.22
CA SER A 130 -12.64 -3.61 33.20
C SER A 130 -13.51 -2.45 33.71
N SER A 131 -13.67 -2.30 35.02
CA SER A 131 -14.46 -1.21 35.61
C SER A 131 -13.67 0.08 35.79
N SER A 132 -12.34 -0.04 35.94
CA SER A 132 -11.43 1.09 36.13
C SER A 132 -10.50 1.34 34.93
N GLY A 133 -10.40 0.40 33.99
CA GLY A 133 -9.47 0.47 32.86
C GLY A 133 -8.02 0.12 33.22
N THR A 134 -7.77 -0.31 34.45
CA THR A 134 -6.42 -0.58 34.98
C THR A 134 -5.91 -1.94 34.50
N SER A 135 -4.63 -2.01 34.09
CA SER A 135 -3.95 -3.27 33.76
C SER A 135 -2.69 -3.45 34.63
N THR A 136 -2.53 -4.62 35.24
CA THR A 136 -1.43 -4.91 36.17
C THR A 136 -0.64 -6.11 35.69
N ILE A 137 0.69 -6.05 35.77
CA ILE A 137 1.60 -7.16 35.47
C ILE A 137 2.51 -7.42 36.68
N GLU A 138 2.44 -8.63 37.25
CA GLU A 138 3.44 -9.11 38.22
C GLU A 138 4.66 -9.70 37.49
N VAL A 139 5.87 -9.23 37.81
CA VAL A 139 7.12 -9.76 37.24
C VAL A 139 7.87 -10.55 38.32
N SER A 140 8.20 -11.81 38.05
CA SER A 140 8.97 -12.67 38.97
C SER A 140 10.46 -12.29 38.98
N GLN A 141 11.10 -12.32 40.16
CA GLN A 141 12.55 -12.04 40.32
C GLN A 141 13.46 -12.95 39.47
N ASP A 142 12.99 -14.13 39.06
CA ASP A 142 13.76 -15.10 38.30
C ASP A 142 13.69 -14.88 36.76
N ASN A 143 12.80 -14.01 36.27
CA ASN A 143 12.66 -13.71 34.85
C ASN A 143 12.47 -12.19 34.60
N PRO A 144 13.57 -11.43 34.43
CA PRO A 144 13.57 -9.96 34.49
C PRO A 144 13.08 -9.24 33.22
N ASP A 145 12.81 -9.99 32.15
CA ASP A 145 12.28 -9.48 30.88
C ASP A 145 10.75 -9.61 30.90
N ALA A 146 10.04 -8.48 30.99
CA ALA A 146 8.57 -8.45 30.85
C ALA A 146 8.17 -7.97 29.45
N LEU A 147 7.23 -8.69 28.83
CA LEU A 147 6.66 -8.35 27.53
C LEU A 147 5.34 -7.61 27.73
N LEU A 148 5.29 -6.33 27.35
CA LEU A 148 4.04 -5.58 27.31
C LEU A 148 3.50 -5.57 25.88
N ILE A 149 2.39 -6.27 25.64
CA ILE A 149 1.68 -6.23 24.37
C ILE A 149 0.64 -5.11 24.46
N ALA A 150 0.94 -3.94 23.89
CA ALA A 150 -0.09 -2.95 23.61
C ALA A 150 -0.85 -3.40 22.36
N THR A 151 -2.12 -3.76 22.51
CA THR A 151 -2.93 -4.50 21.53
C THR A 151 -3.16 -3.82 20.17
N PHE A 152 -2.53 -2.68 19.85
CA PHE A 152 -2.71 -1.97 18.57
C PHE A 152 -1.42 -1.42 17.95
N LEU A 153 -0.26 -1.74 18.50
CA LEU A 153 1.02 -1.49 17.83
C LEU A 153 1.68 -2.86 17.63
N SER A 154 2.05 -3.20 16.41
CA SER A 154 2.89 -4.35 16.11
C SER A 154 4.34 -4.16 16.60
N GLU A 155 4.53 -3.40 17.69
CA GLU A 155 5.83 -3.06 18.26
C GLU A 155 5.97 -3.72 19.64
N LEU A 156 7.07 -4.45 19.81
CA LEU A 156 7.43 -5.15 21.05
C LEU A 156 8.10 -4.15 22.01
N LEU A 157 7.48 -3.89 23.16
CA LEU A 157 8.13 -3.18 24.27
C LEU A 157 8.95 -4.17 25.10
N LYS A 158 10.26 -3.92 25.21
CA LYS A 158 11.14 -4.72 26.08
C LYS A 158 11.52 -3.90 27.30
N ILE A 159 11.09 -4.36 28.48
CA ILE A 159 11.43 -3.74 29.76
C ILE A 159 12.52 -4.58 30.42
N ASP A 160 13.72 -4.02 30.56
CA ASP A 160 14.79 -4.58 31.40
C ASP A 160 14.69 -3.97 32.79
N SER A 161 14.18 -4.74 33.75
CA SER A 161 13.97 -4.36 35.15
C SER A 161 15.27 -4.02 35.91
N ARG A 162 16.45 -4.29 35.34
CA ARG A 162 17.77 -3.93 35.91
C ARG A 162 18.34 -2.64 35.32
N SER A 163 17.68 -2.06 34.31
CA SER A 163 18.07 -0.80 33.69
C SER A 163 17.14 0.33 34.11
N GLU A 164 17.66 1.54 34.31
CA GLU A 164 16.86 2.74 34.61
C GLU A 164 16.25 3.37 33.34
N THR A 165 16.21 2.60 32.24
CA THR A 165 15.87 3.07 30.90
C THR A 165 14.85 2.16 30.23
N VAL A 166 13.79 2.75 29.65
CA VAL A 166 12.83 2.01 28.82
C VAL A 166 13.15 2.26 27.34
N SER A 167 13.23 1.18 26.57
CA SER A 167 13.51 1.22 25.13
C SER A 167 12.21 1.01 24.35
N VAL A 168 11.81 1.99 23.55
CA VAL A 168 10.67 1.86 22.64
C VAL A 168 11.22 1.78 21.21
N PRO A 169 11.20 0.61 20.56
CA PRO A 169 11.60 0.52 19.17
C PRO A 169 10.45 1.06 18.31
N SER A 170 10.43 2.37 18.09
CA SER A 170 9.44 3.03 17.24
C SER A 170 9.95 3.20 15.81
N LEU A 171 9.11 2.89 14.82
CA LEU A 171 9.29 3.29 13.41
C LEU A 171 9.40 4.81 13.19
N TYR A 172 9.05 5.62 14.19
CA TYR A 172 9.04 7.09 14.11
C TYR A 172 10.25 7.77 14.78
N ALA A 173 11.07 7.06 15.57
CA ALA A 173 12.28 7.59 16.20
C ALA A 173 13.26 6.45 16.58
N PRO A 174 14.23 6.10 15.73
CA PRO A 174 15.05 4.90 15.92
C PRO A 174 16.01 4.94 17.13
N ASP A 175 16.20 6.10 17.77
CA ASP A 175 17.20 6.31 18.84
C ASP A 175 16.61 6.90 20.14
N SER A 176 15.30 6.84 20.36
CA SER A 176 14.72 7.35 21.62
C SER A 176 14.81 6.34 22.77
N SER A 177 15.81 6.51 23.65
CA SER A 177 15.87 5.88 24.97
C SER A 177 15.38 6.87 26.04
N PHE A 178 14.46 6.45 26.92
CA PHE A 178 13.95 7.30 28.01
C PHE A 178 14.63 6.95 29.34
N ASP A 179 15.28 7.92 29.96
CA ASP A 179 15.89 7.81 31.30
C ASP A 179 14.86 8.18 32.36
N LEU A 180 14.49 7.22 33.21
CA LEU A 180 13.47 7.36 34.25
C LEU A 180 13.87 8.34 35.37
N THR A 181 15.11 8.83 35.37
CA THR A 181 15.64 9.74 36.39
C THR A 181 15.50 11.23 36.05
N GLN A 182 15.17 11.60 34.80
CA GLN A 182 15.07 13.00 34.42
C GLN A 182 13.80 13.69 34.93
N SER A 183 13.98 14.83 35.57
CA SER A 183 13.08 15.45 36.55
C SER A 183 11.90 16.27 35.99
N SER A 184 11.66 16.30 34.67
CA SER A 184 10.72 17.27 34.08
C SER A 184 9.24 16.90 34.15
N HIS A 185 8.87 15.67 34.57
CA HIS A 185 7.47 15.22 34.64
C HIS A 185 7.11 14.49 35.94
N ARG A 186 7.66 14.94 37.08
CA ARG A 186 7.20 14.49 38.41
C ARG A 186 6.09 15.41 38.91
N THR A 187 4.84 14.96 38.83
CA THR A 187 3.77 15.54 39.64
C THR A 187 3.62 14.68 40.89
N GLU A 188 4.08 15.17 42.04
CA GLU A 188 3.84 14.51 43.33
C GLU A 188 2.34 14.63 43.68
N LEU A 189 1.60 13.53 43.57
CA LEU A 189 0.28 13.40 44.18
C LEU A 189 0.46 13.04 45.65
N SER A 190 -0.04 13.90 46.55
CA SER A 190 0.11 13.71 47.99
C SER A 190 -0.74 12.55 48.50
N GLY A 191 -0.09 11.50 48.99
CA GLY A 191 -0.70 10.40 49.75
C GLY A 191 -0.16 9.04 49.32
N ARG A 192 0.55 8.34 50.24
CA ARG A 192 1.10 6.95 50.22
C ARG A 192 1.76 6.36 48.96
N HIS A 193 1.71 6.99 47.79
CA HIS A 193 2.28 6.50 46.55
C HIS A 193 3.53 7.31 46.23
N LYS A 194 4.70 6.67 46.32
CA LYS A 194 5.99 7.30 46.00
C LYS A 194 6.39 6.82 44.61
N HIS A 195 6.43 7.73 43.65
CA HIS A 195 6.89 7.58 42.26
C HIS A 195 5.80 7.24 41.23
N CYS A 196 5.29 8.29 40.58
CA CYS A 196 4.44 8.22 39.39
C CYS A 196 5.09 9.05 38.26
N THR A 197 5.17 8.50 37.05
CA THR A 197 5.62 9.22 35.84
C THR A 197 4.50 9.19 34.80
N GLN A 198 4.11 10.36 34.31
CA GLN A 198 3.09 10.54 33.28
C GLN A 198 3.77 10.72 31.92
N ILE A 199 3.35 9.93 30.92
CA ILE A 199 3.81 10.09 29.53
C ILE A 199 2.59 10.41 28.66
N GLY A 200 2.52 11.65 28.16
CA GLY A 200 1.35 12.13 27.41
C GLY A 200 0.10 12.30 28.29
N SER A 201 -1.11 12.24 27.71
CA SER A 201 -2.36 12.47 28.45
C SER A 201 -2.98 11.22 29.07
N ASN A 202 -2.57 10.00 28.65
CA ASN A 202 -3.38 8.79 28.89
C ASN A 202 -2.61 7.59 29.51
N LEU A 203 -1.30 7.70 29.78
CA LEU A 203 -0.49 6.60 30.33
C LEU A 203 0.26 6.99 31.60
N PHE A 204 0.07 6.20 32.66
CA PHE A 204 0.64 6.40 33.99
C PHE A 204 1.35 5.12 34.47
N PHE A 205 2.52 5.30 35.08
CA PHE A 205 3.27 4.23 35.73
C PHE A 205 3.31 4.47 37.24
N GLU A 206 2.89 3.48 38.02
CA GLU A 206 2.92 3.52 39.48
C GLU A 206 3.66 2.29 40.01
N ILE A 207 4.61 2.49 40.92
CA ILE A 207 5.35 1.41 41.57
C ILE A 207 4.80 1.23 42.98
N ASP A 208 4.32 0.03 43.32
CA ASP A 208 3.98 -0.35 44.70
C ASP A 208 5.16 -1.10 45.33
N PRO A 209 6.00 -0.43 46.14
CA PRO A 209 7.22 -1.00 46.68
C PRO A 209 6.97 -2.01 47.81
N GLU A 210 5.77 -2.09 48.39
CA GLU A 210 5.47 -3.07 49.44
C GLU A 210 5.02 -4.42 48.86
N ARG A 211 4.51 -4.43 47.62
CA ARG A 211 4.07 -5.64 46.91
C ARG A 211 4.99 -6.07 45.76
N GLU A 212 6.03 -5.29 45.46
CA GLU A 212 6.94 -5.52 44.33
C GLU A 212 6.20 -5.55 42.97
N GLN A 213 5.14 -4.75 42.83
CA GLN A 213 4.30 -4.69 41.62
C GLN A 213 4.51 -3.38 40.84
N LEU A 214 4.60 -3.49 39.51
CA LEU A 214 4.52 -2.35 38.60
C LEU A 214 3.08 -2.24 38.08
N ASN A 215 2.38 -1.18 38.46
CA ASN A 215 1.01 -0.93 38.06
C ASN A 215 1.01 0.05 36.88
N THR A 216 0.48 -0.39 35.74
CA THR A 216 0.37 0.42 34.53
C THR A 216 -1.08 0.84 34.31
N ASN A 217 -1.37 2.13 34.52
CA ASN A 217 -2.69 2.68 34.26
C ASN A 217 -2.71 3.30 32.87
N LEU A 218 -3.36 2.62 31.93
CA LEU A 218 -3.66 3.13 30.60
C LEU A 218 -5.16 3.43 30.55
N GLU A 219 -5.52 4.71 30.56
CA GLU A 219 -6.93 5.11 30.52
C GLU A 219 -7.43 5.02 29.07
N ILE A 220 -7.92 3.83 28.67
CA ILE A 220 -8.52 3.62 27.36
C ILE A 220 -10.01 4.01 27.43
N ASN A 221 -10.31 5.24 27.05
CA ASN A 221 -11.71 5.67 26.89
C ASN A 221 -12.33 4.97 25.66
N HIS A 222 -13.01 3.84 25.93
CA HIS A 222 -13.94 3.08 25.08
C HIS A 222 -13.40 2.47 23.77
N ILE A 223 -13.06 1.17 23.79
CA ILE A 223 -13.09 0.30 22.60
C ILE A 223 -13.68 -1.06 22.99
N ASP A 224 -14.85 -1.39 22.45
CA ASP A 224 -15.41 -2.76 22.48
C ASP A 224 -14.68 -3.61 21.43
N LEU A 225 -13.87 -4.58 21.86
CA LEU A 225 -13.11 -5.46 20.98
C LEU A 225 -13.78 -6.83 20.83
N TYR A 226 -14.12 -7.16 19.59
CA TYR A 226 -14.56 -8.50 19.18
C TYR A 226 -13.52 -9.05 18.20
N VAL A 227 -12.80 -10.12 18.59
CA VAL A 227 -11.87 -10.85 17.72
C VAL A 227 -12.47 -12.25 17.49
N PRO A 228 -12.94 -12.59 16.28
CA PRO A 228 -13.43 -13.93 15.99
C PRO A 228 -12.28 -14.92 15.77
N ASP A 229 -12.45 -16.15 16.26
CA ASP A 229 -11.44 -17.20 16.42
C ASP A 229 -10.77 -17.75 15.12
N ASN A 230 -11.02 -17.18 13.94
CA ASN A 230 -10.49 -17.68 12.66
C ASN A 230 -10.15 -16.52 11.70
N PHE A 231 -8.89 -16.07 11.68
CA PHE A 231 -8.39 -15.17 10.64
C PHE A 231 -7.76 -16.02 9.51
N PRO A 232 -8.43 -16.23 8.35
CA PRO A 232 -7.87 -17.04 7.27
C PRO A 232 -6.65 -16.36 6.63
N VAL A 233 -5.66 -17.15 6.22
CA VAL A 233 -4.61 -16.68 5.30
C VAL A 233 -5.32 -16.26 4.00
N PRO A 234 -5.15 -15.01 3.52
CA PRO A 234 -5.83 -14.56 2.32
C PRO A 234 -5.30 -15.33 1.10
N ASP A 235 -6.20 -15.72 0.22
CA ASP A 235 -5.84 -16.25 -1.09
C ASP A 235 -5.04 -15.19 -1.87
N LEU A 236 -4.18 -15.62 -2.80
CA LEU A 236 -3.34 -14.72 -3.59
C LEU A 236 -3.95 -14.48 -4.97
N PRO A 237 -3.94 -13.24 -5.48
CA PRO A 237 -4.31 -12.98 -6.86
C PRO A 237 -3.20 -13.52 -7.78
N GLU A 238 -3.59 -14.02 -8.95
CA GLU A 238 -2.68 -14.65 -9.89
C GLU A 238 -2.68 -13.95 -11.24
N TRP A 239 -1.50 -13.87 -11.86
CA TRP A 239 -1.39 -13.62 -13.29
C TRP A 239 -1.69 -14.91 -14.04
N LEU A 240 -2.80 -14.95 -14.79
CA LEU A 240 -3.24 -16.20 -15.39
C LEU A 240 -2.34 -16.62 -16.56
N PRO A 241 -2.07 -17.93 -16.72
CA PRO A 241 -1.34 -18.45 -17.86
C PRO A 241 -2.22 -18.39 -19.12
N SER A 242 -1.55 -18.36 -20.29
CA SER A 242 -2.17 -18.08 -21.60
C SER A 242 -3.35 -19.00 -21.96
N GLU A 243 -3.29 -20.26 -21.54
CA GLU A 243 -4.30 -21.29 -21.79
C GLU A 243 -5.62 -21.02 -21.07
N MET A 244 -5.63 -20.21 -20.01
CA MET A 244 -6.84 -19.83 -19.30
C MET A 244 -7.50 -18.57 -19.88
N LEU A 245 -6.83 -17.81 -20.74
CA LEU A 245 -7.36 -16.51 -21.20
C LEU A 245 -8.68 -16.63 -21.98
N GLU A 246 -8.90 -17.74 -22.69
CA GLU A 246 -10.12 -17.96 -23.47
C GLU A 246 -11.39 -18.01 -22.60
N SER A 247 -11.32 -18.61 -21.40
CA SER A 247 -12.46 -18.65 -20.48
C SER A 247 -12.79 -17.29 -19.87
N TYR A 248 -11.87 -16.33 -19.97
CA TYR A 248 -12.04 -14.95 -19.55
C TYR A 248 -12.34 -14.01 -20.73
N SER A 249 -12.55 -14.55 -21.94
CA SER A 249 -12.78 -13.77 -23.15
C SER A 249 -14.05 -12.89 -23.05
N ILE A 250 -14.10 -11.86 -23.89
CA ILE A 250 -15.20 -10.88 -23.92
C ILE A 250 -16.60 -11.51 -24.06
N GLN A 251 -16.70 -12.67 -24.70
CA GLN A 251 -17.97 -13.38 -24.93
C GLN A 251 -18.63 -13.90 -23.65
N HIS A 252 -17.85 -14.02 -22.57
CA HIS A 252 -18.32 -14.49 -21.27
C HIS A 252 -18.62 -13.36 -20.29
N ARG A 253 -18.25 -12.12 -20.61
CA ARG A 253 -18.35 -10.97 -19.71
C ARG A 253 -19.74 -10.36 -19.76
N GLN A 254 -20.23 -9.89 -18.61
CA GLN A 254 -21.49 -9.13 -18.49
C GLN A 254 -21.29 -7.74 -17.88
N MET A 255 -20.19 -7.53 -17.16
CA MET A 255 -19.79 -6.24 -16.61
C MET A 255 -18.35 -5.92 -16.99
N GLN A 256 -18.08 -4.64 -17.28
CA GLN A 256 -16.73 -4.10 -17.32
C GLN A 256 -16.71 -2.59 -17.03
N GLY A 257 -15.62 -2.08 -16.46
CA GLY A 257 -15.51 -0.66 -16.17
C GLY A 257 -14.21 -0.28 -15.45
N THR A 258 -14.18 0.96 -14.95
CA THR A 258 -13.06 1.58 -14.24
C THR A 258 -11.72 1.41 -14.96
N PRO A 259 -11.60 1.90 -16.23
CA PRO A 259 -10.38 1.74 -16.98
C PRO A 259 -9.28 2.70 -16.50
N THR A 260 -8.06 2.40 -16.94
CA THR A 260 -6.85 3.19 -16.73
C THR A 260 -5.94 3.08 -17.95
N ILE A 261 -5.10 4.10 -18.21
CA ILE A 261 -4.18 4.14 -19.34
C ILE A 261 -2.78 4.59 -18.92
N ALA A 262 -1.75 4.08 -19.59
CA ALA A 262 -0.40 4.64 -19.56
C ALA A 262 0.27 4.52 -20.94
N ASP A 263 0.97 5.57 -21.37
CA ASP A 263 1.86 5.54 -22.53
C ASP A 263 3.28 5.14 -22.10
N SER A 264 3.88 4.20 -22.83
CA SER A 264 5.31 3.92 -22.76
C SER A 264 5.94 4.00 -24.15
N ASN A 265 6.43 5.18 -24.49
CA ASN A 265 7.11 5.48 -25.75
C ASN A 265 6.29 5.08 -26.99
N GLY A 266 4.98 5.41 -26.99
CA GLY A 266 4.06 5.12 -28.09
C GLY A 266 3.37 3.77 -28.00
N VAL A 267 3.74 2.91 -27.04
CA VAL A 267 2.97 1.71 -26.69
C VAL A 267 1.99 2.08 -25.58
N LEU A 268 0.71 2.14 -25.93
CA LEU A 268 -0.37 2.45 -24.98
C LEU A 268 -0.79 1.18 -24.27
N TRP A 269 -0.86 1.23 -22.95
CA TRP A 269 -1.39 0.17 -22.10
C TRP A 269 -2.72 0.60 -21.51
N CYS A 270 -3.72 -0.27 -21.55
CA CYS A 270 -5.01 -0.05 -20.92
C CYS A 270 -5.36 -1.22 -20.02
N SER A 271 -5.87 -0.94 -18.83
CA SER A 271 -6.40 -1.97 -17.93
C SER A 271 -7.77 -1.57 -17.42
N TRP A 272 -8.62 -2.55 -17.12
CA TRP A 272 -9.96 -2.36 -16.58
C TRP A 272 -10.40 -3.60 -15.81
N ARG A 273 -11.48 -3.50 -15.03
CA ARG A 273 -12.07 -4.67 -14.38
C ARG A 273 -13.22 -5.24 -15.20
N ALA A 274 -13.44 -6.54 -15.12
CA ALA A 274 -14.56 -7.24 -15.75
C ALA A 274 -15.12 -8.36 -14.85
N ASP A 275 -16.35 -8.77 -15.12
CA ASP A 275 -17.04 -9.86 -14.42
C ASP A 275 -17.90 -10.64 -15.42
N PHE A 276 -18.07 -11.94 -15.13
CA PHE A 276 -18.97 -12.83 -15.86
C PHE A 276 -20.45 -12.58 -15.56
N ARG A 277 -20.74 -11.84 -14.49
CA ARG A 277 -22.10 -11.49 -14.04
C ARG A 277 -22.32 -9.98 -14.10
N GLU A 278 -23.59 -9.59 -14.11
CA GLU A 278 -23.98 -8.19 -13.93
C GLU A 278 -23.62 -7.70 -12.51
N GLY A 279 -23.30 -6.40 -12.40
CA GLY A 279 -23.02 -5.76 -11.12
C GLY A 279 -21.56 -5.84 -10.65
N GLU A 280 -21.32 -5.44 -9.41
CA GLU A 280 -19.99 -5.41 -8.79
C GLU A 280 -19.89 -6.57 -7.79
N ASN A 281 -19.40 -7.73 -8.23
CA ASN A 281 -19.36 -8.95 -7.41
C ASN A 281 -17.93 -9.38 -7.08
N GLY A 282 -17.78 -10.18 -6.02
CA GLY A 282 -16.53 -10.94 -5.83
C GLY A 282 -16.42 -12.06 -6.85
N GLY A 283 -15.21 -12.41 -7.29
CA GLY A 283 -14.93 -13.27 -8.44
C GLY A 283 -14.74 -12.51 -9.75
N ASN A 284 -14.74 -11.18 -9.71
CA ASN A 284 -14.36 -10.35 -10.84
C ASN A 284 -12.83 -10.39 -11.05
N PHE A 285 -12.38 -9.84 -12.16
CA PHE A 285 -10.98 -9.93 -12.58
C PHE A 285 -10.53 -8.64 -13.28
N ILE A 286 -9.22 -8.48 -13.42
CA ILE A 286 -8.60 -7.37 -14.13
C ILE A 286 -8.14 -7.84 -15.51
N VAL A 287 -8.45 -7.05 -16.52
CA VAL A 287 -8.02 -7.24 -17.91
C VAL A 287 -6.93 -6.23 -18.24
N LEU A 288 -5.93 -6.66 -19.00
CA LEU A 288 -4.87 -5.80 -19.52
C LEU A 288 -4.78 -5.93 -21.04
N ALA A 289 -4.77 -4.80 -21.75
CA ALA A 289 -4.57 -4.72 -23.19
C ALA A 289 -3.48 -3.72 -23.54
N LYS A 290 -2.90 -3.87 -24.74
CA LYS A 290 -1.97 -2.91 -25.32
C LYS A 290 -2.33 -2.52 -26.75
N SER A 291 -1.92 -1.33 -27.14
CA SER A 291 -1.94 -0.81 -28.50
C SER A 291 -0.53 -0.35 -28.89
N VAL A 292 -0.13 -0.67 -30.12
CA VAL A 292 1.17 -0.28 -30.71
C VAL A 292 1.01 0.67 -31.90
N ASP A 293 -0.23 1.11 -32.16
CA ASP A 293 -0.64 1.92 -33.30
C ASP A 293 -1.42 3.16 -32.84
N SER A 294 -0.99 3.77 -31.72
CA SER A 294 -1.59 5.00 -31.17
C SER A 294 -3.09 4.88 -30.81
N GLY A 295 -3.54 3.67 -30.48
CA GLY A 295 -4.90 3.37 -30.06
C GLY A 295 -5.85 2.98 -31.19
N ASP A 296 -5.36 2.81 -32.43
CA ASP A 296 -6.20 2.37 -33.55
C ASP A 296 -6.69 0.92 -33.37
N SER A 297 -5.85 0.04 -32.80
CA SER A 297 -6.21 -1.33 -32.43
C SER A 297 -5.64 -1.73 -31.07
N TRP A 298 -6.34 -2.67 -30.41
CA TRP A 298 -6.04 -3.12 -29.06
C TRP A 298 -5.99 -4.65 -28.99
N VAL A 299 -5.02 -5.17 -28.24
CA VAL A 299 -4.85 -6.61 -28.02
C VAL A 299 -4.84 -6.86 -26.53
N GLU A 300 -5.74 -7.73 -26.04
CA GLU A 300 -5.69 -8.23 -24.66
C GLU A 300 -4.46 -9.11 -24.47
N THR A 301 -3.68 -8.82 -23.43
CA THR A 301 -2.38 -9.46 -23.16
C THR A 301 -2.32 -10.22 -21.85
N GLY A 302 -3.28 -10.00 -20.94
CA GLY A 302 -3.24 -10.62 -19.62
C GLY A 302 -4.51 -10.45 -18.83
N ILE A 303 -4.71 -11.37 -17.90
CA ILE A 303 -5.79 -11.38 -16.91
C ILE A 303 -5.16 -11.58 -15.54
N ILE A 304 -5.63 -10.82 -14.54
CA ILE A 304 -5.33 -11.05 -13.12
C ILE A 304 -6.63 -11.41 -12.43
N ALA A 305 -6.67 -12.54 -11.71
CA ALA A 305 -7.87 -13.04 -11.06
C ALA A 305 -7.56 -13.85 -9.80
N TYR A 306 -8.61 -14.18 -9.05
CA TYR A 306 -8.63 -15.25 -8.07
C TYR A 306 -9.34 -16.46 -8.71
N PRO A 307 -8.62 -17.40 -9.34
CA PRO A 307 -9.25 -18.41 -10.20
C PRO A 307 -10.11 -19.40 -9.41
N ASP A 308 -9.74 -19.69 -8.16
CA ASP A 308 -10.36 -20.75 -7.36
C ASP A 308 -11.46 -20.25 -6.40
N THR A 309 -11.78 -18.95 -6.40
CA THR A 309 -12.72 -18.38 -5.43
C THR A 309 -13.37 -17.09 -5.92
N ASP A 310 -14.67 -16.96 -5.66
CA ASP A 310 -15.43 -15.73 -5.88
C ASP A 310 -15.49 -14.84 -4.62
N ALA A 311 -14.70 -15.17 -3.59
CA ALA A 311 -14.68 -14.42 -2.35
C ALA A 311 -14.04 -13.04 -2.49
N TYR A 312 -13.32 -12.72 -3.57
CA TYR A 312 -12.60 -11.45 -3.70
C TYR A 312 -13.08 -10.61 -4.87
N GLN A 313 -13.30 -9.34 -4.60
CA GLN A 313 -13.57 -8.33 -5.60
C GLN A 313 -12.32 -7.46 -5.79
N MET A 314 -11.80 -7.41 -7.00
CA MET A 314 -10.71 -6.53 -7.44
C MET A 314 -11.29 -5.21 -7.95
N VAL A 315 -10.77 -4.08 -7.48
CA VAL A 315 -11.33 -2.76 -7.78
C VAL A 315 -10.24 -1.77 -8.18
N ASP A 316 -10.67 -0.78 -8.97
CA ASP A 316 -9.93 0.40 -9.39
C ASP A 316 -8.48 0.14 -9.84
N PRO A 317 -8.28 -0.69 -10.89
CA PRO A 317 -6.97 -0.85 -11.49
C PRO A 317 -6.43 0.50 -11.96
N MET A 318 -5.15 0.74 -11.73
CA MET A 318 -4.50 1.98 -12.11
C MET A 318 -3.08 1.72 -12.61
N LEU A 319 -2.82 2.16 -13.85
CA LEU A 319 -1.53 2.09 -14.51
C LEU A 319 -0.71 3.34 -14.19
N TRP A 320 0.61 3.16 -14.06
CA TRP A 320 1.56 4.24 -13.88
C TRP A 320 2.93 3.85 -14.46
N LEU A 321 3.50 4.71 -15.31
CA LEU A 321 4.88 4.56 -15.75
C LEU A 321 5.79 5.30 -14.77
N ASP A 322 6.67 4.57 -14.09
CA ASP A 322 7.59 5.17 -13.13
C ASP A 322 8.75 5.90 -13.83
N PRO A 323 9.54 6.72 -13.10
CA PRO A 323 10.67 7.45 -13.66
C PRO A 323 11.78 6.60 -14.30
N ASP A 324 11.86 5.31 -13.92
CA ASP A 324 12.85 4.38 -14.45
C ASP A 324 12.32 3.63 -15.70
N GLY A 325 11.11 3.98 -16.16
CA GLY A 325 10.46 3.37 -17.32
C GLY A 325 9.81 2.02 -17.02
N VAL A 326 9.64 1.66 -15.73
CA VAL A 326 8.91 0.47 -15.32
C VAL A 326 7.43 0.79 -15.28
N LEU A 327 6.62 0.00 -15.98
CA LEU A 327 5.16 0.13 -15.94
C LEU A 327 4.61 -0.63 -14.73
N TRP A 328 3.83 0.06 -13.93
CA TRP A 328 3.10 -0.47 -12.77
C TRP A 328 1.63 -0.61 -13.11
N LEU A 329 1.02 -1.69 -12.62
CA LEU A 329 -0.43 -1.83 -12.48
C LEU A 329 -0.71 -2.18 -11.03
N TRP A 330 -1.42 -1.32 -10.31
CA TRP A 330 -1.93 -1.64 -8.98
C TRP A 330 -3.46 -1.66 -8.96
N TRP A 331 -4.00 -2.31 -7.94
CA TRP A 331 -5.43 -2.43 -7.68
C TRP A 331 -5.66 -2.72 -6.21
N SER A 332 -6.90 -2.59 -5.77
CA SER A 332 -7.29 -3.02 -4.43
C SER A 332 -8.21 -4.22 -4.46
N THR A 333 -8.17 -4.99 -3.37
CA THR A 333 -9.01 -6.18 -3.21
C THR A 333 -9.97 -6.02 -2.04
N LEU A 334 -11.18 -6.52 -2.17
CA LEU A 334 -12.22 -6.57 -1.14
C LEU A 334 -12.69 -8.01 -0.95
N ARG A 335 -12.76 -8.51 0.28
CA ARG A 335 -13.32 -9.85 0.55
C ARG A 335 -14.83 -9.79 0.82
N GLN A 336 -15.58 -10.64 0.11
CA GLN A 336 -17.03 -10.78 0.20
C GLN A 336 -17.44 -11.93 1.15
N PRO A 337 -18.54 -11.79 1.91
CA PRO A 337 -19.38 -10.59 2.04
C PRO A 337 -18.72 -9.52 2.92
N ALA A 338 -18.45 -8.33 2.37
CA ALA A 338 -17.99 -7.08 3.01
C ALA A 338 -17.21 -7.22 4.35
N HIS A 339 -16.18 -8.07 4.41
CA HIS A 339 -15.28 -8.14 5.55
C HIS A 339 -14.02 -7.33 5.21
N THR A 340 -13.90 -6.16 5.83
CA THR A 340 -12.76 -5.24 5.72
C THR A 340 -11.56 -5.62 6.59
N ALA A 341 -11.57 -6.83 7.17
CA ALA A 341 -10.54 -7.27 8.11
C ALA A 341 -9.24 -7.60 7.37
N GLY A 342 -8.29 -6.65 7.33
CA GLY A 342 -6.91 -6.85 6.87
C GLY A 342 -6.73 -7.21 5.38
N ALA A 343 -7.82 -7.31 4.62
CA ALA A 343 -7.86 -7.79 3.24
C ALA A 343 -8.06 -6.68 2.18
N ASN A 344 -8.14 -5.41 2.60
CA ASN A 344 -8.23 -4.25 1.70
C ASN A 344 -6.85 -3.78 1.26
N GLY A 345 -6.10 -4.67 0.63
CA GLY A 345 -4.72 -4.42 0.24
C GLY A 345 -4.59 -3.76 -1.12
N MET A 346 -3.64 -2.83 -1.25
CA MET A 346 -3.15 -2.34 -2.54
C MET A 346 -2.12 -3.35 -3.07
N TRP A 347 -2.49 -4.08 -4.10
CA TRP A 347 -1.63 -5.02 -4.81
C TRP A 347 -1.01 -4.36 -6.03
N ALA A 348 0.11 -4.90 -6.50
CA ALA A 348 0.76 -4.43 -7.72
C ALA A 348 1.42 -5.56 -8.52
N VAL A 349 1.54 -5.33 -9.82
CA VAL A 349 2.48 -6.00 -10.74
C VAL A 349 3.29 -4.96 -11.50
N THR A 350 4.48 -5.34 -11.96
CA THR A 350 5.38 -4.44 -12.69
C THR A 350 5.93 -5.07 -13.97
N CYS A 351 6.18 -4.25 -14.98
CA CYS A 351 6.82 -4.61 -16.23
C CYS A 351 7.98 -3.65 -16.54
N LYS A 352 9.23 -4.14 -16.53
CA LYS A 352 10.43 -3.30 -16.74
C LYS A 352 10.63 -2.80 -18.17
N ASN A 353 10.13 -3.54 -19.16
CA ASN A 353 10.30 -3.22 -20.58
C ASN A 353 8.94 -3.22 -21.29
N PRO A 354 8.03 -2.31 -20.94
CA PRO A 354 6.64 -2.31 -21.43
C PRO A 354 6.52 -2.05 -22.94
N SER A 355 7.53 -1.47 -23.60
CA SER A 355 7.52 -1.26 -25.06
C SER A 355 8.10 -2.43 -25.86
N ALA A 356 8.60 -3.48 -25.20
CA ALA A 356 9.10 -4.66 -25.89
C ALA A 356 7.96 -5.44 -26.58
N GLU A 357 8.28 -6.18 -27.65
CA GLU A 357 7.33 -7.06 -28.33
C GLU A 357 6.73 -8.08 -27.35
N PHE A 358 7.63 -8.70 -26.56
CA PHE A 358 7.30 -9.61 -25.46
C PHE A 358 7.64 -8.94 -24.13
N ASN A 359 6.65 -8.88 -23.26
CA ASN A 359 6.75 -8.22 -21.96
C ASN A 359 6.57 -9.26 -20.85
N SER A 360 7.38 -9.16 -19.80
CA SER A 360 7.24 -9.99 -18.60
C SER A 360 6.71 -9.15 -17.45
N TRP A 361 5.66 -9.63 -16.81
CA TRP A 361 5.11 -9.07 -15.59
C TRP A 361 5.63 -9.83 -14.38
N THR A 362 5.82 -9.15 -13.25
CA THR A 362 6.11 -9.81 -11.98
C THR A 362 4.90 -10.61 -11.49
N THR A 363 5.13 -11.58 -10.60
CA THR A 363 4.04 -12.09 -9.75
C THR A 363 3.42 -10.93 -8.96
N PRO A 364 2.10 -10.94 -8.71
CA PRO A 364 1.46 -9.97 -7.83
C PRO A 364 2.14 -9.89 -6.46
N PHE A 365 2.31 -8.67 -5.96
CA PHE A 365 2.86 -8.41 -4.62
C PHE A 365 2.07 -7.30 -3.92
N LEU A 366 2.04 -7.37 -2.60
CA LEU A 366 1.32 -6.40 -1.78
C LEU A 366 2.18 -5.17 -1.51
N MET A 367 1.65 -3.98 -1.79
CA MET A 367 2.29 -2.70 -1.52
C MET A 367 1.82 -2.05 -0.21
N SER A 368 0.56 -2.26 0.15
CA SER A 368 -0.05 -1.77 1.39
C SER A 368 -1.18 -2.69 1.82
N HIS A 369 -1.36 -2.89 3.13
CA HIS A 369 -2.47 -3.67 3.69
C HIS A 369 -3.80 -2.91 3.72
N PHE A 370 -3.79 -1.63 3.36
CA PHE A 370 -4.95 -0.76 3.41
C PHE A 370 -5.00 0.16 2.20
N GLY A 371 -6.24 0.49 1.81
CA GLY A 371 -6.57 1.59 0.92
C GLY A 371 -6.67 1.23 -0.55
N ASP A 372 -7.28 2.15 -1.29
CA ASP A 372 -7.46 2.08 -2.72
C ASP A 372 -6.68 3.19 -3.42
N ALA A 373 -5.78 2.75 -4.28
CA ALA A 373 -4.78 3.58 -4.93
C ALA A 373 -5.42 4.48 -5.98
N ARG A 374 -5.01 5.75 -5.98
CA ARG A 374 -5.43 6.72 -7.00
C ARG A 374 -4.33 6.97 -8.01
N HIS A 375 -4.41 8.08 -8.75
CA HIS A 375 -3.37 8.42 -9.69
C HIS A 375 -2.14 9.00 -8.95
N PRO A 376 -0.92 8.55 -9.26
CA PRO A 376 0.28 9.16 -8.74
C PRO A 376 0.43 10.58 -9.26
N CYS A 377 0.82 11.49 -8.39
CA CYS A 377 1.13 12.86 -8.76
C CYS A 377 2.53 13.23 -8.31
N ARG A 378 3.12 14.19 -9.01
CA ARG A 378 4.44 14.72 -8.65
C ARG A 378 4.27 15.92 -7.74
N VAL A 379 4.85 15.84 -6.54
CA VAL A 379 4.83 16.88 -5.51
C VAL A 379 6.25 17.09 -5.00
N ASN A 380 6.78 18.31 -5.10
CA ASN A 380 8.15 18.64 -4.64
C ASN A 380 9.22 17.64 -5.14
N GLU A 381 9.15 17.30 -6.43
CA GLU A 381 10.01 16.31 -7.11
C GLU A 381 9.85 14.85 -6.64
N GLN A 382 8.94 14.57 -5.72
CA GLN A 382 8.61 13.24 -5.24
C GLN A 382 7.31 12.74 -5.86
N TRP A 383 7.11 11.42 -5.85
CA TRP A 383 5.87 10.80 -6.28
C TRP A 383 4.99 10.49 -5.08
N TRP A 384 3.82 11.11 -5.05
CA TRP A 384 2.81 10.91 -4.03
C TRP A 384 1.58 10.25 -4.64
N LEU A 385 0.80 9.59 -3.78
CA LEU A 385 -0.35 8.80 -4.15
C LEU A 385 -1.46 9.06 -3.12
N PRO A 386 -2.64 9.54 -3.54
CA PRO A 386 -3.84 9.48 -2.72
C PRO A 386 -4.27 8.02 -2.58
N MET A 387 -4.63 7.65 -1.35
CA MET A 387 -5.04 6.31 -1.00
C MET A 387 -6.28 6.38 -0.13
N ASP A 388 -7.41 6.03 -0.70
CA ASP A 388 -8.72 6.14 -0.06
C ASP A 388 -9.06 4.85 0.69
N THR A 389 -9.50 4.93 1.93
CA THR A 389 -10.12 3.81 2.62
C THR A 389 -11.61 4.04 2.75
N TRP A 390 -12.40 3.10 2.22
CA TRP A 390 -13.86 3.20 2.23
C TRP A 390 -14.42 3.12 3.65
N ALA A 391 -15.20 4.12 4.02
CA ALA A 391 -16.06 4.08 5.19
C ALA A 391 -17.40 3.44 4.79
N LEU A 392 -17.42 2.13 4.52
CA LEU A 392 -18.58 1.40 3.98
C LEU A 392 -19.81 1.32 4.91
N GLY A 393 -20.33 2.41 5.50
CA GLY A 393 -21.57 2.44 6.33
C GLY A 393 -21.63 1.48 7.54
N ARG A 394 -20.64 0.62 7.66
CA ARG A 394 -20.31 -0.35 8.68
C ARG A 394 -19.00 0.19 9.18
N LYS A 395 -18.98 0.62 10.45
CA LYS A 395 -17.74 0.92 11.17
C LYS A 395 -16.69 -0.09 10.71
N GLN A 396 -15.52 0.35 10.25
CA GLN A 396 -14.37 -0.55 10.16
C GLN A 396 -14.29 -1.20 11.54
N LEU A 397 -14.76 -2.45 11.65
CA LEU A 397 -15.02 -3.08 12.95
C LEU A 397 -13.72 -3.30 13.72
N TYR A 398 -12.58 -3.27 13.01
CA TYR A 398 -11.27 -3.63 13.53
C TYR A 398 -10.28 -2.45 13.63
N TYR A 399 -10.35 -1.43 12.75
CA TYR A 399 -9.37 -0.32 12.69
C TYR A 399 -9.96 1.03 12.23
N PRO A 400 -10.93 1.61 12.95
CA PRO A 400 -11.63 2.84 12.54
C PRO A 400 -10.73 4.05 12.26
N GLU A 401 -9.54 4.11 12.88
CA GLU A 401 -8.50 5.10 12.65
C GLU A 401 -7.86 5.01 11.25
N THR A 402 -8.03 3.89 10.56
CA THR A 402 -7.52 3.68 9.18
C THR A 402 -8.45 4.18 8.10
N GLY A 403 -9.71 4.51 8.42
CA GLY A 403 -10.66 5.14 7.50
C GLY A 403 -10.24 6.54 7.08
N GLY A 404 -10.73 6.97 5.91
CA GLY A 404 -10.50 8.30 5.37
C GLY A 404 -9.54 8.33 4.18
N LEU A 405 -9.02 9.52 3.86
CA LEU A 405 -8.00 9.69 2.82
C LEU A 405 -6.62 9.80 3.45
N ARG A 406 -5.67 9.02 2.93
CA ARG A 406 -4.23 9.18 3.22
C ARG A 406 -3.50 9.60 1.95
N ILE A 407 -2.56 10.51 2.10
CA ILE A 407 -1.57 10.79 1.07
C ILE A 407 -0.30 10.06 1.46
N VAL A 408 0.21 9.24 0.56
CA VAL A 408 1.43 8.46 0.77
C VAL A 408 2.48 8.83 -0.27
N ARG A 409 3.76 8.69 0.09
CA ARG A 409 4.88 8.79 -0.82
C ARG A 409 5.22 7.41 -1.37
N ILE A 410 5.46 7.34 -2.67
CA ILE A 410 5.86 6.12 -3.38
C ILE A 410 7.39 5.99 -3.32
N HIS A 411 7.87 4.84 -2.84
CA HIS A 411 9.28 4.42 -2.90
C HIS A 411 9.38 3.26 -3.90
N HIS A 412 9.24 3.57 -5.19
CA HIS A 412 9.06 2.57 -6.27
C HIS A 412 10.22 1.55 -6.34
N ASN A 413 11.46 2.00 -6.14
CA ASN A 413 12.65 1.14 -6.08
C ASN A 413 12.64 0.12 -4.93
N GLU A 414 11.90 0.42 -3.87
CA GLU A 414 11.79 -0.42 -2.67
C GLU A 414 10.46 -1.17 -2.60
N ARG A 415 9.57 -0.99 -3.59
CA ARG A 415 8.21 -1.56 -3.61
C ARG A 415 7.43 -1.30 -2.30
N ARG A 416 7.51 -0.07 -1.80
CA ARG A 416 6.77 0.33 -0.60
C ARG A 416 6.21 1.75 -0.71
N VAL A 417 5.29 2.05 0.19
CA VAL A 417 4.78 3.40 0.43
C VAL A 417 5.07 3.83 1.86
N SER A 418 5.14 5.14 2.10
CA SER A 418 5.16 5.71 3.45
C SER A 418 4.12 6.82 3.57
N GLN A 419 3.39 6.87 4.68
CA GLN A 419 2.42 7.94 4.90
C GLN A 419 3.11 9.31 4.95
N VAL A 420 2.51 10.28 4.25
CA VAL A 420 2.87 11.69 4.35
C VAL A 420 1.91 12.38 5.31
N VAL A 421 0.61 12.26 5.04
CA VAL A 421 -0.43 12.90 5.87
C VAL A 421 -1.75 12.13 5.79
N LYS A 422 -2.55 12.21 6.85
CA LYS A 422 -3.97 11.82 6.85
C LYS A 422 -4.79 13.08 6.63
N VAL A 423 -5.57 13.11 5.56
CA VAL A 423 -6.41 14.26 5.25
C VAL A 423 -7.65 14.25 6.16
N PRO A 424 -8.05 15.38 6.76
CA PRO A 424 -9.25 15.43 7.58
C PRO A 424 -10.49 14.98 6.84
N ASP A 425 -11.37 14.25 7.53
CA ASP A 425 -12.65 13.79 7.02
C ASP A 425 -13.63 14.97 6.92
N ASP A 426 -13.52 15.72 5.84
CA ASP A 426 -14.42 16.80 5.46
C ASP A 426 -14.67 16.71 3.95
N ASN A 427 -15.94 16.55 3.59
CA ASN A 427 -16.39 16.45 2.20
C ASN A 427 -17.60 17.35 1.93
N ALA A 428 -17.63 18.53 2.56
CA ALA A 428 -18.66 19.57 2.37
C ALA A 428 -20.10 19.07 2.65
N GLY A 429 -20.26 18.19 3.63
CA GLY A 429 -21.56 17.60 3.98
C GLY A 429 -22.02 16.45 3.08
N GLY A 430 -21.24 16.06 2.06
CA GLY A 430 -21.48 14.84 1.29
C GLY A 430 -21.08 13.58 2.09
N SER A 431 -21.87 12.51 1.98
CA SER A 431 -21.50 11.20 2.55
C SER A 431 -20.30 10.60 1.79
N GLY A 432 -19.29 10.15 2.54
CA GLY A 432 -17.96 9.76 2.08
C GLY A 432 -17.73 8.25 1.99
N ASP A 433 -18.66 7.49 1.43
CA ASP A 433 -18.46 6.05 1.30
C ASP A 433 -17.31 5.73 0.31
N PHE A 434 -17.05 6.62 -0.67
CA PHE A 434 -16.01 6.51 -1.70
C PHE A 434 -15.48 7.90 -2.09
N TYR A 435 -14.26 8.25 -1.66
CA TYR A 435 -13.68 9.56 -1.97
C TYR A 435 -13.14 9.67 -3.40
N GLU A 436 -12.60 8.59 -3.98
CA GLU A 436 -12.02 8.56 -5.34
C GLU A 436 -11.14 9.79 -5.61
N SER A 437 -10.22 10.04 -4.68
CA SER A 437 -9.50 11.30 -4.53
C SER A 437 -8.45 11.52 -5.61
N GLU A 438 -8.38 12.73 -6.15
CA GLU A 438 -7.35 13.15 -7.10
C GLU A 438 -6.55 14.32 -6.53
N LEU A 439 -5.22 14.27 -6.60
CA LEU A 439 -4.31 15.23 -6.01
C LEU A 439 -3.34 15.75 -7.06
N GLN A 440 -3.05 17.04 -7.06
CA GLN A 440 -2.01 17.62 -7.92
C GLN A 440 -1.38 18.84 -7.26
N GLN A 441 -0.06 18.99 -7.40
CA GLN A 441 0.62 20.25 -7.09
C GLN A 441 0.36 21.25 -8.21
N THR A 442 -0.15 22.43 -7.86
CA THR A 442 -0.43 23.55 -8.76
C THR A 442 0.86 24.32 -9.08
N GLN A 443 0.85 25.18 -10.11
CA GLN A 443 2.04 25.93 -10.52
C GLN A 443 2.53 26.92 -9.44
N ASP A 444 1.64 27.42 -8.59
CA ASP A 444 1.98 28.27 -7.45
C ASP A 444 2.47 27.49 -6.21
N GLY A 445 2.60 26.16 -6.31
CA GLY A 445 3.18 25.28 -5.29
C GLY A 445 2.17 24.71 -4.29
N ARG A 446 0.91 25.14 -4.32
CA ARG A 446 -0.16 24.55 -3.49
C ARG A 446 -0.49 23.13 -3.94
N LEU A 447 -1.12 22.36 -3.06
CA LEU A 447 -1.80 21.12 -3.42
C LEU A 447 -3.27 21.42 -3.68
N LEU A 448 -3.80 20.94 -4.81
CA LEU A 448 -5.22 20.86 -5.09
C LEU A 448 -5.67 19.41 -4.92
N LEU A 449 -6.63 19.20 -4.02
CA LEU A 449 -7.29 17.92 -3.80
C LEU A 449 -8.74 18.01 -4.30
N LEU A 450 -9.13 17.08 -5.17
CA LEU A 450 -10.51 16.88 -5.60
C LEU A 450 -11.04 15.55 -5.05
N GLN A 451 -12.28 15.55 -4.58
CA GLN A 451 -12.92 14.34 -4.07
C GLN A 451 -14.34 14.21 -4.57
N ARG A 452 -14.75 12.96 -4.83
CA ARG A 452 -16.15 12.61 -5.06
C ARG A 452 -16.95 12.84 -3.78
N ALA A 453 -18.12 13.44 -3.93
CA ALA A 453 -19.03 13.73 -2.83
C ALA A 453 -20.48 13.40 -3.22
N GLN A 454 -21.11 12.49 -2.48
CA GLN A 454 -22.51 12.14 -2.74
C GLN A 454 -23.43 13.32 -2.41
N GLY A 455 -24.33 13.65 -3.33
CA GLY A 455 -25.25 14.79 -3.20
C GLY A 455 -24.65 16.16 -3.53
N VAL A 456 -23.31 16.28 -3.61
CA VAL A 456 -22.59 17.52 -3.92
C VAL A 456 -21.95 17.48 -5.31
N GLY A 457 -21.48 16.30 -5.76
CA GLY A 457 -20.75 16.13 -7.01
C GLY A 457 -19.26 15.93 -6.73
N ILE A 458 -18.45 16.94 -7.04
CA ILE A 458 -17.02 17.01 -6.72
C ILE A 458 -16.81 18.12 -5.69
N THR A 459 -15.98 17.88 -4.68
CA THR A 459 -15.49 18.91 -3.75
C THR A 459 -14.02 19.20 -4.03
N TYR A 460 -13.55 20.37 -3.60
CA TYR A 460 -12.13 20.72 -3.68
C TYR A 460 -11.61 21.30 -2.37
N ARG A 461 -10.30 21.15 -2.17
CA ARG A 461 -9.54 21.74 -1.08
C ARG A 461 -8.13 22.12 -1.54
N TYR A 462 -7.58 23.17 -0.93
CA TYR A 462 -6.18 23.56 -1.12
C TYR A 462 -5.37 23.34 0.15
N SER A 463 -4.09 23.01 -0.02
CA SER A 463 -3.08 23.06 1.02
C SER A 463 -1.86 23.83 0.53
N GLY A 464 -1.31 24.70 1.38
CA GLY A 464 -0.08 25.46 1.12
C GLY A 464 1.15 24.95 1.87
N ASP A 465 1.00 23.85 2.62
CA ASP A 465 1.97 23.32 3.57
C ASP A 465 2.08 21.79 3.44
N ASP A 466 2.17 21.29 2.20
CA ASP A 466 2.41 19.87 1.91
C ASP A 466 1.34 18.92 2.50
N GLY A 467 0.10 19.41 2.61
CA GLY A 467 -1.05 18.65 3.07
C GLY A 467 -1.25 18.64 4.58
N GLN A 468 -0.42 19.37 5.36
CA GLN A 468 -0.56 19.43 6.83
C GLN A 468 -1.85 20.14 7.25
N THR A 469 -2.21 21.22 6.55
CA THR A 469 -3.49 21.91 6.73
C THR A 469 -4.21 22.07 5.39
N TRP A 470 -5.55 22.08 5.47
CA TRP A 470 -6.42 22.17 4.32
C TRP A 470 -7.44 23.28 4.52
N THR A 471 -7.81 23.96 3.43
CA THR A 471 -9.02 24.79 3.42
C THR A 471 -10.25 23.93 3.68
N ALA A 472 -11.34 24.55 4.14
CA ALA A 472 -12.64 23.88 4.24
C ALA A 472 -13.05 23.31 2.87
N ALA A 473 -13.66 22.12 2.86
CA ALA A 473 -14.18 21.54 1.63
C ALA A 473 -15.33 22.40 1.07
N ALA A 474 -15.30 22.65 -0.23
CA ALA A 474 -16.36 23.37 -0.94
C ALA A 474 -16.74 22.64 -2.24
N PRO A 475 -17.99 22.78 -2.73
CA PRO A 475 -18.38 22.24 -4.02
C PRO A 475 -17.53 22.82 -5.16
N PHE A 476 -16.96 21.96 -5.99
CA PHE A 476 -16.18 22.38 -7.15
C PHE A 476 -17.04 22.99 -8.27
N SER A 477 -18.37 22.76 -8.22
CA SER A 477 -19.34 23.43 -9.09
C SER A 477 -19.25 24.96 -9.03
N ASP A 478 -18.83 25.49 -7.88
CA ASP A 478 -18.74 26.93 -7.63
C ASP A 478 -17.54 27.55 -8.36
N VAL A 479 -16.48 26.77 -8.59
CA VAL A 479 -15.29 27.16 -9.35
C VAL A 479 -15.53 26.99 -10.86
N ILE A 480 -16.04 25.82 -11.26
CA ILE A 480 -16.20 25.46 -12.67
C ILE A 480 -17.48 26.04 -13.32
N GLY A 481 -18.34 26.71 -12.54
CA GLY A 481 -19.57 27.36 -13.01
C GLY A 481 -20.60 26.40 -13.61
N SER A 482 -20.53 25.11 -13.30
CA SER A 482 -21.42 24.08 -13.85
C SER A 482 -21.62 22.91 -12.88
N PRO A 483 -22.75 22.18 -12.96
CA PRO A 483 -22.98 21.00 -12.14
C PRO A 483 -21.94 19.90 -12.42
N THR A 484 -21.50 19.23 -11.37
CA THR A 484 -20.63 18.05 -11.43
C THR A 484 -21.40 16.80 -10.97
N SER A 485 -21.01 15.62 -11.45
CA SER A 485 -21.58 14.35 -10.95
C SER A 485 -20.77 13.74 -9.82
N THR A 486 -21.42 12.95 -8.97
CA THR A 486 -20.77 12.07 -7.99
C THR A 486 -20.12 10.88 -8.71
N THR A 487 -18.96 11.07 -9.34
CA THR A 487 -18.13 10.05 -10.00
C THR A 487 -16.67 10.51 -9.96
N ARG A 488 -15.71 9.57 -9.98
CA ARG A 488 -14.29 9.87 -10.16
C ARG A 488 -14.04 10.83 -11.32
N SER A 489 -13.24 11.86 -11.06
CA SER A 489 -12.57 12.71 -12.05
C SER A 489 -11.11 12.27 -12.24
N TRP A 490 -10.39 12.86 -13.18
CA TRP A 490 -8.94 12.76 -13.28
C TRP A 490 -8.34 14.16 -13.19
N LEU A 491 -7.29 14.34 -12.39
CA LEU A 491 -6.55 15.60 -12.27
C LEU A 491 -5.07 15.35 -12.51
N GLY A 492 -4.43 16.21 -13.31
CA GLY A 492 -3.01 16.15 -13.52
C GLY A 492 -2.46 17.42 -14.16
N THR A 493 -1.27 17.32 -14.72
CA THR A 493 -0.57 18.44 -15.38
C THR A 493 -0.25 18.07 -16.82
N SER A 494 -0.53 18.96 -17.76
CA SER A 494 -0.18 18.80 -19.17
C SER A 494 1.33 18.93 -19.41
N SER A 495 1.80 18.51 -20.58
CA SER A 495 3.21 18.69 -20.97
C SER A 495 3.63 20.17 -21.03
N SER A 496 2.68 21.09 -21.22
CA SER A 496 2.92 22.53 -21.19
C SER A 496 2.84 23.15 -19.79
N GLY A 497 2.61 22.33 -18.76
CA GLY A 497 2.56 22.73 -17.36
C GLY A 497 1.18 23.18 -16.87
N ARG A 498 0.14 23.20 -17.72
CA ARG A 498 -1.23 23.59 -17.33
C ARG A 498 -1.85 22.51 -16.45
N LEU A 499 -2.72 22.91 -15.52
CA LEU A 499 -3.57 21.93 -14.85
C LEU A 499 -4.62 21.41 -15.83
N MET A 500 -4.85 20.11 -15.79
CA MET A 500 -5.81 19.42 -16.66
C MET A 500 -6.76 18.60 -15.79
N LEU A 501 -8.06 18.77 -16.07
CA LEU A 501 -9.14 18.07 -15.39
C LEU A 501 -9.96 17.31 -16.42
N CYS A 502 -10.24 16.04 -16.17
CA CYS A 502 -11.29 15.31 -16.87
C CYS A 502 -12.40 14.94 -15.89
N TYR A 503 -13.61 15.42 -16.15
CA TYR A 503 -14.73 15.31 -15.23
C TYR A 503 -16.05 15.26 -15.99
N ASN A 504 -17.13 14.89 -15.29
CA ASN A 504 -18.45 14.98 -15.89
C ASN A 504 -19.08 16.34 -15.58
N LYS A 505 -19.25 17.17 -16.62
CA LYS A 505 -19.92 18.48 -16.61
C LYS A 505 -21.45 18.32 -16.65
N SER A 506 -21.96 17.37 -15.88
CA SER A 506 -23.40 17.15 -15.69
C SER A 506 -23.61 16.31 -14.44
N ALA A 507 -24.72 16.55 -13.71
CA ALA A 507 -25.06 15.71 -12.56
C ALA A 507 -25.37 14.24 -12.96
N GLY A 508 -25.87 14.04 -14.19
CA GLY A 508 -26.35 12.75 -14.70
C GLY A 508 -25.30 11.90 -15.42
N ARG A 509 -24.01 12.28 -15.38
CA ARG A 509 -22.91 11.55 -16.04
C ARG A 509 -22.97 11.50 -17.58
N ARG A 510 -23.56 12.51 -18.21
CA ARG A 510 -23.86 12.54 -19.67
C ARG A 510 -22.91 13.39 -20.51
N SER A 511 -22.04 14.19 -19.88
CA SER A 511 -21.13 15.10 -20.58
C SER A 511 -19.74 15.02 -19.97
N LEU A 512 -18.95 14.06 -20.43
CA LEU A 512 -17.55 13.89 -20.02
C LEU A 512 -16.71 14.94 -20.74
N THR A 513 -15.95 15.74 -20.00
CA THR A 513 -15.28 16.94 -20.50
C THR A 513 -13.84 17.01 -19.98
N ILE A 514 -12.93 17.43 -20.85
CA ILE A 514 -11.59 17.89 -20.45
C ILE A 514 -11.63 19.41 -20.32
N ALA A 515 -11.03 19.94 -19.26
CA ALA A 515 -10.82 21.37 -19.06
C ALA A 515 -9.35 21.64 -18.70
N LEU A 516 -8.84 22.81 -19.08
CA LEU A 516 -7.48 23.27 -18.78
C LEU A 516 -7.50 24.57 -17.99
N SER A 517 -6.60 24.69 -17.01
CA SER A 517 -6.39 25.91 -16.23
C SER A 517 -4.95 26.43 -16.42
N GLU A 518 -4.84 27.75 -16.55
CA GLU A 518 -3.57 28.49 -16.70
C GLU A 518 -3.18 29.28 -15.44
N ASP A 519 -4.04 29.29 -14.42
CA ASP A 519 -3.95 30.12 -13.23
C ASP A 519 -4.05 29.29 -11.94
N SER A 520 -3.44 28.10 -11.94
CA SER A 520 -3.40 27.21 -10.76
C SER A 520 -4.77 26.73 -10.26
N GLY A 521 -5.74 26.58 -11.16
CA GLY A 521 -7.05 25.98 -10.88
C GLY A 521 -8.13 26.99 -10.50
N GLU A 522 -7.83 28.28 -10.52
CA GLU A 522 -8.77 29.36 -10.20
C GLU A 522 -9.81 29.53 -11.33
N THR A 523 -9.41 29.42 -12.60
CA THR A 523 -10.29 29.41 -13.76
C THR A 523 -9.93 28.33 -14.78
N TRP A 524 -10.93 27.92 -15.58
CA TRP A 524 -10.81 26.82 -16.54
C TRP A 524 -11.35 27.25 -17.93
N PRO A 525 -10.65 28.14 -18.64
CA PRO A 525 -11.18 28.79 -19.85
C PRO A 525 -11.22 27.91 -21.09
N HIS A 526 -10.43 26.84 -21.14
CA HIS A 526 -10.34 25.96 -22.31
C HIS A 526 -10.98 24.62 -22.02
N GLU A 527 -11.93 24.18 -22.84
CA GLU A 527 -12.64 22.92 -22.64
C GLU A 527 -12.95 22.18 -23.95
N ALA A 528 -13.04 20.85 -23.85
CA ALA A 528 -13.50 19.98 -24.93
C ALA A 528 -14.37 18.86 -24.36
N ALA A 529 -15.56 18.67 -24.92
CA ALA A 529 -16.45 17.59 -24.55
C ALA A 529 -16.04 16.29 -25.27
N LEU A 530 -15.71 15.25 -24.50
CA LEU A 530 -15.47 13.88 -24.98
C LEU A 530 -16.77 13.18 -25.31
N THR A 531 -17.78 13.41 -24.47
CA THR A 531 -19.16 13.04 -24.74
C THR A 531 -20.03 14.25 -24.45
N LEU A 532 -21.09 14.44 -25.23
CA LEU A 532 -21.98 15.60 -25.09
C LEU A 532 -23.42 15.14 -25.02
N ASN A 533 -24.07 15.34 -23.87
CA ASN A 533 -25.46 14.95 -23.62
C ASN A 533 -25.76 13.50 -24.04
N SER A 534 -24.78 12.61 -23.89
CA SER A 534 -24.90 11.22 -24.32
C SER A 534 -26.13 10.58 -23.68
N ASP A 535 -26.84 9.75 -24.42
CA ASP A 535 -27.93 8.92 -23.88
C ASP A 535 -27.39 7.87 -22.89
N TYR A 536 -26.07 7.68 -22.86
CA TYR A 536 -25.39 6.73 -22.01
C TYR A 536 -24.48 7.43 -20.98
N SER A 537 -24.48 6.93 -19.74
CA SER A 537 -23.56 7.38 -18.70
C SER A 537 -22.12 7.04 -19.08
N SER A 538 -21.24 8.05 -19.10
CA SER A 538 -19.80 7.88 -19.35
C SER A 538 -19.00 8.33 -18.11
N THR A 539 -18.15 7.46 -17.57
CA THR A 539 -17.53 7.64 -16.25
C THR A 539 -16.09 7.15 -16.15
N TYR A 540 -15.47 7.44 -15.00
CA TYR A 540 -14.14 6.95 -14.59
C TYR A 540 -13.03 7.25 -15.61
N PRO A 541 -12.87 8.51 -16.08
CA PRO A 541 -11.81 8.86 -17.00
C PRO A 541 -10.42 8.66 -16.37
N VAL A 542 -9.45 8.28 -17.18
CA VAL A 542 -8.01 8.36 -16.86
C VAL A 542 -7.28 8.89 -18.08
N ILE A 543 -6.28 9.74 -17.86
CA ILE A 543 -5.49 10.36 -18.93
C ILE A 543 -4.03 9.91 -18.86
N SER A 544 -3.44 9.67 -20.03
CA SER A 544 -1.99 9.64 -20.24
C SER A 544 -1.61 10.71 -21.27
N ILE A 545 -0.47 11.37 -21.08
CA ILE A 545 -0.06 12.55 -21.84
C ILE A 545 1.32 12.29 -22.44
N SER A 546 1.48 12.61 -23.73
CA SER A 546 2.74 12.44 -24.46
C SER A 546 2.97 13.63 -25.38
N GLY A 547 3.68 14.65 -24.88
CA GLY A 547 3.82 15.93 -25.59
C GLY A 547 2.47 16.63 -25.73
N ASP A 548 2.09 16.96 -26.96
CA ASP A 548 0.79 17.59 -27.28
C ASP A 548 -0.36 16.57 -27.33
N ASP A 549 -0.06 15.27 -27.41
CA ASP A 549 -1.08 14.22 -27.47
C ASP A 549 -1.62 13.90 -26.07
N ILE A 550 -2.96 13.81 -25.98
CA ILE A 550 -3.74 13.47 -24.79
C ILE A 550 -4.50 12.18 -25.09
N PHE A 551 -4.21 11.13 -24.34
CA PHE A 551 -4.87 9.83 -24.44
C PHE A 551 -5.82 9.66 -23.26
N VAL A 552 -7.09 9.44 -23.52
CA VAL A 552 -8.12 9.28 -22.50
C VAL A 552 -8.80 7.94 -22.64
N VAL A 553 -8.99 7.24 -21.53
CA VAL A 553 -9.90 6.08 -21.48
C VAL A 553 -11.01 6.35 -20.48
N PHE A 554 -12.19 5.82 -20.75
CA PHE A 554 -13.35 5.93 -19.88
C PHE A 554 -14.31 4.76 -20.13
N ASP A 555 -15.20 4.49 -19.16
CA ASP A 555 -16.24 3.49 -19.34
C ASP A 555 -17.59 4.10 -19.72
N GLN A 556 -18.42 3.27 -20.34
CA GLN A 556 -19.81 3.59 -20.66
C GLN A 556 -20.69 2.35 -20.43
N LEU A 557 -21.88 2.52 -19.86
CA LEU A 557 -22.84 1.43 -19.61
C LEU A 557 -22.31 0.22 -18.81
N ARG A 558 -21.42 0.44 -17.83
CA ARG A 558 -20.68 -0.61 -17.07
C ARG A 558 -21.35 -2.00 -16.92
N SER A 559 -22.66 -2.06 -16.64
CA SER A 559 -23.45 -3.29 -16.57
C SER A 559 -24.94 -3.05 -16.91
N PRO A 560 -25.63 -3.95 -17.63
CA PRO A 560 -25.06 -4.87 -18.62
C PRO A 560 -24.60 -4.12 -19.88
N ASN A 561 -23.73 -4.75 -20.70
CA ASN A 561 -23.20 -4.18 -21.94
C ASN A 561 -22.16 -3.05 -21.74
N GLY A 562 -21.27 -3.24 -20.75
CA GLY A 562 -20.17 -2.31 -20.51
C GLY A 562 -19.28 -2.11 -21.73
N ARG A 563 -18.80 -0.88 -21.92
CA ARG A 563 -17.85 -0.49 -22.96
C ARG A 563 -16.66 0.20 -22.32
N ILE A 564 -15.47 -0.12 -22.82
CA ILE A 564 -14.23 0.61 -22.55
C ILE A 564 -13.86 1.37 -23.81
N LEU A 565 -13.85 2.69 -23.70
CA LEU A 565 -13.67 3.62 -24.81
C LEU A 565 -12.33 4.33 -24.69
N PHE A 566 -11.67 4.51 -25.82
CA PHE A 566 -10.46 5.31 -25.94
C PHE A 566 -10.80 6.69 -26.51
N CYS A 567 -9.87 7.63 -26.38
CA CYS A 567 -9.91 8.94 -26.98
C CYS A 567 -8.51 9.52 -27.16
N LYS A 568 -8.25 10.14 -28.32
CA LYS A 568 -7.02 10.88 -28.59
C LYS A 568 -7.33 12.33 -28.98
N LEU A 569 -6.80 13.28 -28.22
CA LEU A 569 -6.93 14.72 -28.49
C LEU A 569 -5.56 15.38 -28.47
N LYS A 570 -5.50 16.64 -28.91
CA LYS A 570 -4.34 17.48 -28.69
C LYS A 570 -4.62 18.61 -27.72
N GLU A 571 -3.66 18.93 -26.85
CA GLU A 571 -3.76 20.09 -25.96
C GLU A 571 -3.96 21.37 -26.78
N SER A 572 -3.18 21.53 -27.85
CA SER A 572 -3.28 22.66 -28.78
C SER A 572 -4.67 22.80 -29.42
N GLU A 573 -5.37 21.71 -29.71
CA GLU A 573 -6.71 21.73 -30.28
C GLU A 573 -7.75 22.24 -29.27
N ILE A 574 -7.60 21.89 -27.99
CA ILE A 574 -8.47 22.35 -26.90
C ILE A 574 -8.30 23.86 -26.70
N ILE A 575 -7.05 24.33 -26.61
CA ILE A 575 -6.72 25.76 -26.42
C ILE A 575 -7.25 26.61 -27.58
N ASN A 576 -7.13 26.12 -28.82
CA ASN A 576 -7.58 26.84 -30.00
C ASN A 576 -9.10 26.73 -30.26
N GLY A 577 -9.84 25.97 -29.44
CA GLY A 577 -11.27 25.73 -29.65
C GLY A 577 -11.58 24.93 -30.92
N THR A 578 -10.62 24.12 -31.38
CA THR A 578 -10.70 23.30 -32.60
C THR A 578 -10.87 21.82 -32.33
N ALA A 579 -10.81 21.41 -31.05
CA ALA A 579 -11.05 20.03 -30.64
C ALA A 579 -12.46 19.58 -31.09
N PRO A 580 -12.60 18.39 -31.69
CA PRO A 580 -13.89 17.89 -32.12
C PRO A 580 -14.85 17.73 -30.94
N ALA A 581 -16.10 18.18 -31.11
CA ALA A 581 -17.14 17.97 -30.11
C ALA A 581 -17.62 16.51 -30.13
N ALA A 582 -17.56 15.84 -28.98
CA ALA A 582 -17.92 14.43 -28.81
C ALA A 582 -17.25 13.49 -29.84
N PRO A 583 -15.90 13.44 -29.88
CA PRO A 583 -15.21 12.54 -30.78
C PRO A 583 -15.40 11.12 -30.23
N PHE A 584 -16.19 10.29 -30.91
CA PHE A 584 -16.14 8.86 -30.63
C PHE A 584 -14.87 8.29 -31.28
N PHE A 585 -14.07 7.57 -30.49
CA PHE A 585 -12.86 6.88 -30.98
C PHE A 585 -13.03 5.36 -30.88
N SER A 586 -11.93 4.64 -31.08
CA SER A 586 -11.89 3.18 -31.02
C SER A 586 -12.50 2.64 -29.74
N VAL A 587 -13.28 1.58 -29.90
CA VAL A 587 -13.74 0.74 -28.80
C VAL A 587 -12.60 -0.20 -28.42
N ILE A 588 -12.11 -0.11 -27.18
CA ILE A 588 -11.11 -1.05 -26.65
C ILE A 588 -11.77 -2.40 -26.39
N SER A 589 -12.95 -2.36 -25.77
CA SER A 589 -13.74 -3.54 -25.43
C SER A 589 -15.22 -3.19 -25.37
N GLU A 590 -16.08 -4.04 -25.93
CA GLU A 590 -17.53 -3.90 -25.89
C GLU A 590 -18.17 -5.27 -25.67
N ILE A 591 -18.99 -5.35 -24.62
CA ILE A 591 -19.80 -6.54 -24.37
C ILE A 591 -21.00 -6.46 -25.30
N THR A 592 -20.97 -7.22 -26.39
CA THR A 592 -22.13 -7.43 -27.25
C THR A 592 -22.91 -8.64 -26.75
N THR A 593 -24.12 -8.43 -26.21
CA THR A 593 -25.02 -9.55 -25.96
C THR A 593 -25.34 -10.23 -27.29
N PRO A 594 -25.20 -11.56 -27.43
CA PRO A 594 -25.71 -12.25 -28.61
C PRO A 594 -27.21 -12.00 -28.67
N GLU A 595 -27.74 -11.59 -29.84
CA GLU A 595 -29.20 -11.56 -30.01
C GLU A 595 -29.77 -12.92 -29.62
N PRO A 596 -30.90 -12.98 -28.88
CA PRO A 596 -31.54 -14.24 -28.58
C PRO A 596 -31.86 -14.92 -29.91
N ARG A 597 -31.28 -16.10 -30.16
CA ARG A 597 -31.66 -16.92 -31.31
C ARG A 597 -33.17 -17.16 -31.21
N SER A 598 -33.92 -16.56 -32.14
CA SER A 598 -35.37 -16.67 -32.29
C SER A 598 -35.84 -18.10 -32.46
#